data_AF-A0A5P0ZTN9-F1
#
_entry.id   AF-A0A5P0ZTN9-F1
#
_cell.length_a   1.000
_cell.length_b   1.000
_cell.length_c   1.000
_cell.angle_alpha   90.00
_cell.angle_beta   90.00
_cell.angle_gamma   90.00
#
_symmetry.space_group_name_H-M   'P 1'
#
loop_
_entity.id
_entity.type
_entity.pdbx_description
1 polymer ?
#
loop_
_entity_poly.entity_id
_entity_poly.type
_entity_poly.pdbx_seq_one_letter_code
_entity_poly.pdbx_strand_id
1 'polypeptide(L)'
;GGGIYLDYLNNDSRLVIENIKKAHELGGLMVSRMKAVKVIHNQFGNACGVTVKDMISGEEFDVKAKIVLNASGPWSDFVKDLDDKHDPKKTQMRPTKGVHLVVDQSRLNVPKPTYFGSGTNDGRMIFTIPRDGKTYFGTTDTDFKGDLTHPKVEQSDVDYLLRIINKKYPNAHITLDDVESSWAGVRPLVAEEPAPVDEKAEEEKPDVVSGASDSGSHKLTASQVSRGSSLKRADDGLITLAGGKLTDYRKMADGAMKMIIEIMNSQYARDYKPVDSANIKVSGGDFDSDHAEEELENYAKKAIAAGIDPVGAEKMANIFGSNMDEILASAKDVKPVQGLSLAETLSLHYSMENEMAMTPEDYL
;
A
#
# COMPACT_ATOMS: atom_id res chain seq x y z
N GLY A 1 13.82 -0.69 -30.94
CA GLY A 1 14.71 -0.43 -29.79
C GLY A 1 13.90 -0.31 -28.52
N GLY A 2 14.53 0.04 -27.41
CA GLY A 2 13.87 0.31 -26.13
C GLY A 2 14.70 1.30 -25.30
N GLY A 3 14.07 1.97 -24.34
CA GLY A 3 14.75 2.84 -23.39
C GLY A 3 15.09 2.09 -22.10
N ILE A 4 16.18 2.49 -21.45
CA ILE A 4 16.55 2.03 -20.10
C ILE A 4 16.61 3.28 -19.22
N TYR A 5 15.91 3.23 -18.08
CA TYR A 5 15.84 4.31 -17.11
C TYR A 5 15.84 3.74 -15.69
N LEU A 6 16.03 4.60 -14.70
CA LEU A 6 16.03 4.24 -13.28
C LEU A 6 14.60 4.21 -12.74
N ASP A 7 14.26 3.14 -12.03
CA ASP A 7 13.03 2.99 -11.24
C ASP A 7 13.34 2.07 -10.04
N TYR A 8 12.44 2.02 -9.05
CA TYR A 8 12.66 1.31 -7.79
C TYR A 8 11.65 0.19 -7.57
N LEU A 9 12.14 -1.00 -7.21
CA LEU A 9 11.29 -2.05 -6.67
C LEU A 9 11.02 -1.75 -5.19
N ASN A 10 9.78 -2.00 -4.75
CA ASN A 10 9.38 -1.79 -3.37
C ASN A 10 8.53 -2.96 -2.88
N ASN A 11 8.70 -3.32 -1.61
CA ASN A 11 7.77 -4.19 -0.91
C ASN A 11 6.76 -3.32 -0.15
N ASP A 12 5.51 -3.29 -0.63
CA ASP A 12 4.46 -2.43 -0.13
C ASP A 12 4.02 -2.81 1.29
N SER A 13 3.80 -4.10 1.57
CA SER A 13 3.47 -4.60 2.90
C SER A 13 4.55 -4.27 3.93
N ARG A 14 5.84 -4.45 3.56
CA ARG A 14 6.97 -4.07 4.43
C ARG A 14 7.04 -2.56 4.65
N LEU A 15 6.85 -1.75 3.61
CA LEU A 15 6.82 -0.30 3.79
C LEU A 15 5.73 0.13 4.79
N VAL A 16 4.55 -0.51 4.76
CA VAL A 16 3.47 -0.22 5.71
C VAL A 16 3.86 -0.61 7.13
N ILE A 17 4.32 -1.85 7.36
CA ILE A 17 4.61 -2.31 8.73
C ILE A 17 5.78 -1.54 9.35
N GLU A 18 6.80 -1.16 8.57
CA GLU A 18 7.93 -0.37 9.11
C GLU A 18 7.52 1.07 9.48
N ASN A 19 6.53 1.65 8.79
CA ASN A 19 5.93 2.93 9.21
C ASN A 19 5.13 2.76 10.52
N ILE A 20 4.35 1.67 10.65
CA ILE A 20 3.56 1.37 11.85
C ILE A 20 4.47 1.18 13.06
N LYS A 21 5.53 0.36 12.91
CA LYS A 21 6.55 0.13 13.94
C LYS A 21 7.22 1.43 14.35
N LYS A 22 7.61 2.28 13.39
CA LYS A 22 8.20 3.59 13.72
C LYS A 22 7.22 4.48 14.48
N ALA A 23 5.96 4.50 14.08
CA ALA A 23 4.94 5.27 14.77
C ALA A 23 4.71 4.75 16.21
N HIS A 24 4.81 3.44 16.42
CA HIS A 24 4.77 2.82 17.75
C HIS A 24 5.98 3.18 18.61
N GLU A 25 7.20 3.08 18.06
CA GLU A 25 8.45 3.51 18.71
C GLU A 25 8.39 4.98 19.18
N LEU A 26 7.70 5.84 18.41
CA LEU A 26 7.48 7.24 18.74
C LEU A 26 6.30 7.50 19.70
N GLY A 27 5.72 6.45 20.28
CA GLY A 27 4.67 6.52 21.31
C GLY A 27 3.23 6.43 20.78
N GLY A 28 3.04 6.09 19.52
CA GLY A 28 1.73 5.83 18.93
C GLY A 28 1.13 4.50 19.40
N LEU A 29 -0.18 4.49 19.60
CA LEU A 29 -0.94 3.27 19.88
C LEU A 29 -1.47 2.71 18.56
N MET A 30 -0.92 1.57 18.14
CA MET A 30 -1.28 0.87 16.90
C MET A 30 -2.09 -0.36 17.28
N VAL A 31 -3.25 -0.55 16.68
CA VAL A 31 -4.12 -1.70 16.97
C VAL A 31 -4.68 -2.23 15.65
N SER A 32 -4.34 -3.48 15.31
CA SER A 32 -4.96 -4.20 14.19
C SER A 32 -6.23 -4.92 14.66
N ARG A 33 -7.00 -5.48 13.72
CA ARG A 33 -8.25 -6.23 14.00
C ARG A 33 -9.29 -5.43 14.81
N MET A 34 -9.23 -4.10 14.73
CA MET A 34 -10.18 -3.18 15.35
C MET A 34 -10.96 -2.45 14.26
N LYS A 35 -12.26 -2.69 14.16
CA LYS A 35 -13.10 -2.11 13.10
C LYS A 35 -13.90 -0.92 13.63
N ALA A 36 -13.73 0.26 13.05
CA ALA A 36 -14.66 1.36 13.30
C ALA A 36 -16.05 1.01 12.76
N VAL A 37 -17.09 1.16 13.59
CA VAL A 37 -18.48 0.84 13.25
C VAL A 37 -19.42 2.04 13.36
N LYS A 38 -19.00 3.12 14.01
CA LYS A 38 -19.76 4.38 14.09
C LYS A 38 -18.86 5.57 14.38
N VAL A 39 -19.11 6.73 13.76
CA VAL A 39 -18.52 8.01 14.18
C VAL A 39 -19.34 8.59 15.34
N ILE A 40 -18.66 9.02 16.40
CA ILE A 40 -19.30 9.59 17.60
C ILE A 40 -19.19 11.11 17.53
N HIS A 41 -20.28 11.82 17.87
CA HIS A 41 -20.31 13.27 17.92
C HIS A 41 -20.50 13.80 19.34
N ASN A 42 -19.94 14.98 19.61
CA ASN A 42 -20.21 15.71 20.85
C ASN A 42 -21.56 16.46 20.78
N GLN A 43 -21.92 17.15 21.86
CA GLN A 43 -23.16 17.93 21.96
C GLN A 43 -23.28 19.10 20.94
N PHE A 44 -22.17 19.53 20.35
CA PHE A 44 -22.14 20.55 19.29
C PHE A 44 -22.22 19.91 17.89
N GLY A 45 -22.28 18.58 17.83
CA GLY A 45 -22.36 17.83 16.59
C GLY A 45 -21.01 17.65 15.90
N ASN A 46 -19.88 17.84 16.58
CA ASN A 46 -18.57 17.60 15.98
C ASN A 46 -18.09 16.17 16.27
N ALA A 47 -17.47 15.52 15.29
CA ALA A 47 -16.83 14.21 15.45
C ALA A 47 -15.80 14.27 16.59
N CYS A 48 -15.92 13.36 17.55
CA CYS A 48 -15.13 13.33 18.79
C CYS A 48 -14.68 11.92 19.19
N GLY A 49 -14.76 10.97 18.27
CA GLY A 49 -14.37 9.59 18.49
C GLY A 49 -15.04 8.64 17.50
N VAL A 50 -14.81 7.36 17.73
CA VAL A 50 -15.44 6.26 16.99
C VAL A 50 -15.84 5.15 17.96
N THR A 51 -16.99 4.53 17.72
CA THR A 51 -17.29 3.21 18.30
C THR A 51 -16.54 2.20 17.46
N VAL A 52 -15.80 1.32 18.12
CA VAL A 52 -15.00 0.27 17.50
C VAL A 52 -15.49 -1.09 17.94
N LYS A 53 -15.31 -2.08 17.06
CA LYS A 53 -15.51 -3.49 17.33
C LYS A 53 -14.17 -4.20 17.32
N ASP A 54 -13.81 -4.83 18.42
CA ASP A 54 -12.72 -5.79 18.46
C ASP A 54 -13.15 -7.05 17.69
N MET A 55 -12.46 -7.34 16.59
CA MET A 55 -12.79 -8.46 15.71
C MET A 55 -12.34 -9.82 16.29
N ILE A 56 -11.59 -9.82 17.39
CA ILE A 56 -11.14 -11.01 18.10
C ILE A 56 -12.14 -11.39 19.19
N SER A 57 -12.45 -10.47 20.11
CA SER A 57 -13.38 -10.72 21.21
C SER A 57 -14.86 -10.52 20.83
N GLY A 58 -15.12 -9.70 19.82
CA GLY A 58 -16.46 -9.25 19.43
C GLY A 58 -17.01 -8.09 20.25
N GLU A 59 -16.27 -7.60 21.25
CA GLU A 59 -16.67 -6.47 22.10
C GLU A 59 -16.73 -5.15 21.30
N GLU A 60 -17.71 -4.31 21.63
CA GLU A 60 -17.85 -2.97 21.06
C GLU A 60 -17.71 -1.91 22.16
N PHE A 61 -16.86 -0.90 21.92
CA PHE A 61 -16.60 0.18 22.87
C PHE A 61 -16.21 1.48 22.16
N ASP A 62 -16.25 2.59 22.89
CA ASP A 62 -15.96 3.91 22.35
C ASP A 62 -14.49 4.31 22.54
N VAL A 63 -13.86 4.78 21.47
CA VAL A 63 -12.56 5.46 21.50
C VAL A 63 -12.77 6.94 21.26
N LYS A 64 -12.45 7.76 22.27
CA LYS A 64 -12.60 9.22 22.20
C LYS A 64 -11.33 9.87 21.64
N ALA A 65 -11.52 10.84 20.75
CA ALA A 65 -10.44 11.59 20.13
C ALA A 65 -10.84 13.05 19.91
N LYS A 66 -9.87 13.96 19.85
CA LYS A 66 -10.13 15.36 19.46
C LYS A 66 -10.35 15.53 17.96
N ILE A 67 -9.73 14.66 17.17
CA ILE A 67 -9.77 14.66 15.71
C ILE A 67 -9.89 13.22 15.26
N VAL A 68 -10.73 12.99 14.25
CA VAL A 68 -10.89 11.70 13.58
C VAL A 68 -10.46 11.88 12.11
N LEU A 69 -9.52 11.05 11.65
CA LEU A 69 -9.05 11.00 10.27
C LEU A 69 -9.47 9.67 9.63
N ASN A 70 -10.26 9.75 8.58
CA ASN A 70 -10.57 8.63 7.68
C ASN A 70 -9.48 8.51 6.61
N ALA A 71 -8.65 7.48 6.73
CA ALA A 71 -7.62 7.09 5.76
C ALA A 71 -7.84 5.65 5.24
N SER A 72 -9.09 5.24 5.07
CA SER A 72 -9.49 3.85 4.81
C SER A 72 -9.40 3.40 3.34
N GLY A 73 -8.64 4.11 2.50
CA GLY A 73 -8.41 3.72 1.10
C GLY A 73 -9.71 3.50 0.31
N PRO A 74 -9.93 2.33 -0.33
CA PRO A 74 -11.15 2.10 -1.12
C PRO A 74 -12.42 2.02 -0.26
N TRP A 75 -12.29 1.88 1.08
CA TRP A 75 -13.40 1.97 2.03
C TRP A 75 -13.74 3.40 2.45
N SER A 76 -13.15 4.43 1.83
CA SER A 76 -13.33 5.83 2.23
C SER A 76 -14.81 6.24 2.34
N ASP A 77 -15.63 5.92 1.34
CA ASP A 77 -17.07 6.21 1.39
C ASP A 77 -17.81 5.36 2.43
N PHE A 78 -17.43 4.09 2.63
CA PHE A 78 -18.00 3.26 3.70
C PHE A 78 -17.79 3.89 5.08
N VAL A 79 -16.60 4.42 5.36
CA VAL A 79 -16.31 5.07 6.65
C VAL A 79 -17.04 6.40 6.79
N LYS A 80 -17.22 7.15 5.69
CA LYS A 80 -18.06 8.36 5.70
C LYS A 80 -19.53 8.03 6.00
N ASP A 81 -20.03 6.90 5.50
CA ASP A 81 -21.40 6.44 5.78
C ASP A 81 -21.60 5.96 7.24
N LEU A 82 -20.53 5.79 8.02
CA LEU A 82 -20.62 5.56 9.48
C LEU A 82 -20.92 6.84 10.26
N ASP A 83 -20.87 8.00 9.61
CA ASP A 83 -21.29 9.29 10.15
C ASP A 83 -22.74 9.56 9.72
N ASP A 84 -23.65 9.56 10.69
CA ASP A 84 -25.09 9.82 10.50
C ASP A 84 -25.36 11.23 9.90
N LYS A 85 -24.36 12.13 9.87
CA LYS A 85 -24.44 13.45 9.23
C LYS A 85 -24.01 13.47 7.76
N HIS A 86 -23.44 12.38 7.26
CA HIS A 86 -23.03 12.29 5.87
C HIS A 86 -24.24 12.02 4.94
N ASP A 87 -24.20 12.58 3.73
CA ASP A 87 -25.16 12.24 2.67
C ASP A 87 -24.59 11.07 1.84
N PRO A 88 -25.12 9.84 1.99
CA PRO A 88 -24.58 8.64 1.32
C PRO A 88 -24.70 8.69 -0.21
N LYS A 89 -25.44 9.67 -0.76
CA LYS A 89 -25.49 9.89 -2.22
C LYS A 89 -24.24 10.58 -2.76
N LYS A 90 -23.40 11.17 -1.89
CA LYS A 90 -22.16 11.84 -2.27
C LYS A 90 -20.96 10.89 -2.20
N THR A 91 -20.95 9.92 -3.12
CA THR A 91 -19.77 9.08 -3.33
C THR A 91 -18.63 9.90 -3.92
N GLN A 92 -17.43 9.70 -3.39
CA GLN A 92 -16.21 10.27 -3.95
C GLN A 92 -15.31 9.20 -4.58
N MET A 93 -15.66 7.92 -4.49
CA MET A 93 -14.82 6.81 -4.93
C MET A 93 -15.33 6.14 -6.21
N ARG A 94 -14.45 5.88 -7.16
CA ARG A 94 -14.66 4.96 -8.30
C ARG A 94 -13.61 3.84 -8.27
N PRO A 95 -13.81 2.80 -7.43
CA PRO A 95 -12.83 1.74 -7.30
C PRO A 95 -12.64 0.94 -8.59
N THR A 96 -11.38 0.62 -8.92
CA THR A 96 -11.06 -0.29 -10.04
C THR A 96 -10.19 -1.45 -9.55
N LYS A 97 -10.46 -2.65 -10.06
CA LYS A 97 -9.71 -3.87 -9.75
C LYS A 97 -8.49 -3.98 -10.66
N GLY A 98 -7.36 -4.36 -10.07
CA GLY A 98 -6.16 -4.75 -10.80
C GLY A 98 -5.60 -6.07 -10.30
N VAL A 99 -5.26 -6.94 -11.24
CA VAL A 99 -4.73 -8.28 -10.98
C VAL A 99 -3.26 -8.37 -11.40
N HIS A 100 -2.50 -9.25 -10.73
CA HIS A 100 -1.20 -9.75 -11.18
C HIS A 100 -1.18 -11.28 -11.12
N LEU A 101 -0.42 -11.89 -12.03
CA LEU A 101 -0.15 -13.33 -12.05
C LEU A 101 1.35 -13.57 -11.85
N VAL A 102 1.70 -14.69 -11.22
CA VAL A 102 3.08 -15.11 -10.93
C VAL A 102 3.36 -16.45 -11.58
N VAL A 103 4.49 -16.54 -12.26
CA VAL A 103 5.01 -17.78 -12.83
C VAL A 103 6.45 -18.01 -12.38
N ASP A 104 6.91 -19.24 -12.45
CA ASP A 104 8.32 -19.54 -12.22
C ASP A 104 9.21 -18.84 -13.26
N GLN A 105 10.38 -18.32 -12.84
CA GLN A 105 11.28 -17.62 -13.74
C GLN A 105 11.81 -18.52 -14.87
N SER A 106 11.84 -19.84 -14.70
CA SER A 106 12.21 -20.77 -15.77
C SER A 106 11.19 -20.80 -16.92
N ARG A 107 9.93 -20.43 -16.66
CA ARG A 107 8.86 -20.35 -17.66
C ARG A 107 8.86 -19.01 -18.38
N LEU A 108 9.11 -17.93 -17.64
CA LEU A 108 9.26 -16.58 -18.20
C LEU A 108 10.48 -15.89 -17.60
N ASN A 109 11.61 -15.94 -18.30
CA ASN A 109 12.84 -15.32 -17.82
C ASN A 109 12.96 -13.88 -18.33
N VAL A 110 12.78 -12.90 -17.44
CA VAL A 110 13.07 -11.49 -17.70
C VAL A 110 14.24 -11.03 -16.82
N PRO A 111 15.34 -10.50 -17.39
CA PRO A 111 16.52 -10.15 -16.60
C PRO A 111 16.34 -8.86 -15.79
N LYS A 112 15.35 -8.02 -16.14
CA LYS A 112 15.06 -6.73 -15.52
C LYS A 112 13.56 -6.42 -15.64
N PRO A 113 13.00 -5.56 -14.77
CA PRO A 113 11.67 -5.01 -14.97
C PRO A 113 11.51 -4.47 -16.39
N THR A 114 10.48 -4.94 -17.08
CA THR A 114 10.20 -4.57 -18.48
C THR A 114 8.79 -4.01 -18.56
N TYR A 115 8.66 -2.83 -19.16
CA TYR A 115 7.40 -2.11 -19.35
C TYR A 115 7.08 -1.96 -20.84
N PHE A 116 5.87 -2.34 -21.26
CA PHE A 116 5.50 -2.34 -22.68
C PHE A 116 3.99 -2.20 -22.88
N GLY A 117 3.59 -1.73 -24.08
CA GLY A 117 2.18 -1.60 -24.43
C GLY A 117 1.48 -2.95 -24.56
N SER A 118 0.22 -3.01 -24.14
CA SER A 118 -0.61 -4.23 -24.19
C SER A 118 -0.72 -4.81 -25.61
N GLY A 119 -0.64 -3.94 -26.63
CA GLY A 119 -0.87 -4.30 -28.02
C GLY A 119 -2.31 -4.73 -28.29
N THR A 120 -3.27 -4.34 -27.43
CA THR A 120 -4.71 -4.65 -27.54
C THR A 120 -5.56 -3.43 -27.92
N ASN A 121 -4.93 -2.34 -28.36
CA ASN A 121 -5.56 -1.05 -28.71
C ASN A 121 -6.36 -0.41 -27.56
N ASP A 122 -6.09 -0.79 -26.31
CA ASP A 122 -6.73 -0.23 -25.10
C ASP A 122 -5.92 0.91 -24.47
N GLY A 123 -4.76 1.27 -25.05
CA GLY A 123 -3.86 2.30 -24.51
C GLY A 123 -3.13 1.89 -23.22
N ARG A 124 -3.28 0.65 -22.76
CA ARG A 124 -2.73 0.17 -21.49
C ARG A 124 -1.31 -0.35 -21.67
N MET A 125 -0.59 -0.30 -20.56
CA MET A 125 0.78 -0.79 -20.47
C MET A 125 0.87 -1.89 -19.41
N ILE A 126 1.79 -2.83 -19.62
CA ILE A 126 2.00 -4.02 -18.79
C ILE A 126 3.45 -4.04 -18.32
N PHE A 127 3.63 -4.42 -17.07
CA PHE A 127 4.90 -4.76 -16.47
C PHE A 127 5.09 -6.27 -16.41
N THR A 128 6.33 -6.70 -16.61
CA THR A 128 6.85 -8.02 -16.24
C THR A 128 8.07 -7.79 -15.36
N ILE A 129 8.05 -8.34 -14.14
CA ILE A 129 9.01 -8.01 -13.09
C ILE A 129 9.59 -9.31 -12.52
N PRO A 130 10.92 -9.50 -12.58
CA PRO A 130 11.56 -10.61 -11.91
C PRO A 130 11.67 -10.33 -10.40
N ARG A 131 11.40 -11.33 -9.56
CA ARG A 131 11.56 -11.24 -8.10
C ARG A 131 11.68 -12.63 -7.49
N ASP A 132 12.71 -12.85 -6.67
CA ASP A 132 12.90 -14.05 -5.84
C ASP A 132 12.75 -15.39 -6.61
N GLY A 133 13.34 -15.47 -7.81
CA GLY A 133 13.27 -16.66 -8.67
C GLY A 133 11.94 -16.84 -9.41
N LYS A 134 11.05 -15.84 -9.33
CA LYS A 134 9.76 -15.79 -10.03
C LYS A 134 9.72 -14.61 -10.99
N THR A 135 8.74 -14.62 -11.89
CA THR A 135 8.36 -13.45 -12.68
C THR A 135 6.87 -13.21 -12.50
N TYR A 136 6.52 -12.01 -12.06
CA TYR A 136 5.12 -11.60 -12.00
C TYR A 136 4.83 -10.54 -13.05
N PHE A 137 3.57 -10.48 -13.49
CA PHE A 137 3.15 -9.55 -14.52
C PHE A 137 1.73 -9.06 -14.33
N GLY A 138 1.52 -7.84 -14.81
CA GLY A 138 0.27 -7.13 -14.63
C GLY A 138 0.32 -5.70 -15.17
N THR A 139 -0.75 -4.94 -15.04
CA THR A 139 -1.95 -5.26 -14.26
C THR A 139 -3.20 -5.18 -15.12
N THR A 140 -4.34 -5.63 -14.61
CA THR A 140 -5.67 -5.34 -15.18
C THR A 140 -6.25 -4.03 -14.62
N ASP A 141 -7.31 -3.53 -15.24
CA ASP A 141 -8.02 -2.33 -14.82
C ASP A 141 -9.48 -2.43 -15.21
N THR A 142 -10.30 -2.89 -14.27
CA THR A 142 -11.73 -3.13 -14.46
C THR A 142 -12.53 -2.39 -13.40
N ASP A 143 -13.65 -1.79 -13.77
CA ASP A 143 -14.56 -1.18 -12.78
C ASP A 143 -14.97 -2.25 -11.76
N PHE A 144 -14.80 -1.95 -10.47
CA PHE A 144 -15.08 -2.92 -9.42
C PHE A 144 -16.34 -2.58 -8.65
N LYS A 145 -17.22 -3.57 -8.53
CA LYS A 145 -18.39 -3.54 -7.64
C LYS A 145 -18.43 -4.89 -6.92
N GLY A 146 -18.49 -4.87 -5.59
CA GLY A 146 -18.54 -6.10 -4.81
C GLY A 146 -17.86 -5.95 -3.46
N ASP A 147 -17.50 -7.10 -2.89
CA ASP A 147 -16.77 -7.16 -1.63
C ASP A 147 -15.35 -6.60 -1.79
N LEU A 148 -15.09 -5.44 -1.19
CA LEU A 148 -13.78 -4.81 -1.18
C LEU A 148 -12.76 -5.61 -0.36
N THR A 149 -13.20 -6.50 0.55
CA THR A 149 -12.31 -7.30 1.39
C THR A 149 -11.70 -8.47 0.61
N HIS A 150 -12.43 -9.07 -0.31
CA HIS A 150 -11.96 -10.23 -1.09
C HIS A 150 -12.16 -10.05 -2.60
N PRO A 151 -11.51 -9.05 -3.23
CA PRO A 151 -11.48 -8.97 -4.69
C PRO A 151 -10.79 -10.23 -5.25
N LYS A 152 -11.38 -10.84 -6.28
CA LYS A 152 -10.89 -12.09 -6.86
C LYS A 152 -10.36 -11.90 -8.28
N VAL A 153 -9.37 -12.70 -8.63
CA VAL A 153 -8.94 -12.89 -10.02
C VAL A 153 -10.04 -13.63 -10.77
N GLU A 154 -10.44 -13.11 -11.93
CA GLU A 154 -11.42 -13.75 -12.80
C GLU A 154 -10.74 -14.32 -14.05
N GLN A 155 -11.39 -15.27 -14.71
CA GLN A 155 -10.85 -15.87 -15.95
C GLN A 155 -10.58 -14.81 -17.04
N SER A 156 -11.39 -13.76 -17.09
CA SER A 156 -11.20 -12.62 -18.00
C SER A 156 -9.90 -11.85 -17.73
N ASP A 157 -9.49 -11.71 -16.47
CA ASP A 157 -8.20 -11.12 -16.09
C ASP A 157 -7.05 -12.00 -16.57
N VAL A 158 -7.16 -13.32 -16.36
CA VAL A 158 -6.18 -14.32 -16.78
C VAL A 158 -6.01 -14.31 -18.30
N ASP A 159 -7.10 -14.45 -19.04
CA ASP A 159 -7.10 -14.49 -20.51
C ASP A 159 -6.48 -13.21 -21.09
N TYR A 160 -6.80 -12.05 -20.50
CA TYR A 160 -6.24 -10.77 -20.89
C TYR A 160 -4.72 -10.74 -20.72
N LEU A 161 -4.23 -11.08 -19.53
CA LEU A 161 -2.80 -11.02 -19.22
C LEU A 161 -1.99 -12.08 -20.00
N LEU A 162 -2.44 -13.34 -20.04
CA LEU A 162 -1.75 -14.41 -20.75
C LEU A 162 -1.67 -14.13 -22.26
N ARG A 163 -2.73 -13.57 -22.86
CA ARG A 163 -2.70 -13.17 -24.27
C ARG A 163 -1.63 -12.10 -24.53
N ILE A 164 -1.50 -11.12 -23.65
CA ILE A 164 -0.50 -10.05 -23.80
C ILE A 164 0.92 -10.59 -23.60
N ILE A 165 1.13 -11.40 -22.56
CA ILE A 165 2.43 -12.02 -22.29
C ILE A 165 2.86 -12.90 -23.45
N ASN A 166 2.00 -13.78 -23.95
CA ASN A 166 2.35 -14.64 -25.09
C ASN A 166 2.54 -13.86 -26.40
N LYS A 167 1.85 -12.73 -26.59
CA LYS A 167 2.13 -11.84 -27.72
C LYS A 167 3.51 -11.19 -27.61
N LYS A 168 3.91 -10.78 -26.41
CA LYS A 168 5.21 -10.14 -26.15
C LYS A 168 6.37 -11.15 -26.16
N TYR A 169 6.14 -12.35 -25.64
CA TYR A 169 7.11 -13.44 -25.52
C TYR A 169 6.57 -14.70 -26.24
N PRO A 170 6.56 -14.74 -27.59
CA PRO A 170 5.93 -15.81 -28.35
C PRO A 170 6.43 -17.22 -28.05
N ASN A 171 7.69 -17.34 -27.60
CA ASN A 171 8.32 -18.62 -27.29
C ASN A 171 8.05 -19.10 -25.85
N ALA A 172 7.47 -18.26 -24.99
CA ALA A 172 7.22 -18.63 -23.59
C ALA A 172 6.02 -19.57 -23.45
N HIS A 173 5.00 -19.41 -24.31
CA HIS A 173 3.78 -20.24 -24.32
C HIS A 173 3.15 -20.44 -22.94
N ILE A 174 3.08 -19.37 -22.15
CA ILE A 174 2.55 -19.38 -20.78
C ILE A 174 1.06 -19.70 -20.81
N THR A 175 0.65 -20.66 -19.99
CA THR A 175 -0.73 -21.11 -19.80
C THR A 175 -1.16 -20.85 -18.36
N LEU A 176 -2.44 -21.13 -18.06
CA LEU A 176 -2.94 -21.06 -16.68
C LEU A 176 -2.22 -22.06 -15.77
N ASP A 177 -1.80 -23.22 -16.30
CA ASP A 177 -1.10 -24.26 -15.53
C ASP A 177 0.31 -23.83 -15.08
N ASP A 178 0.87 -22.78 -15.70
CA ASP A 178 2.16 -22.20 -15.32
C ASP A 178 2.03 -21.18 -14.18
N VAL A 179 0.81 -20.76 -13.83
CA VAL A 179 0.54 -19.75 -12.79
C VAL A 179 0.61 -20.39 -11.41
N GLU A 180 1.61 -20.00 -10.62
CA GLU A 180 1.83 -20.52 -9.27
C GLU A 180 1.13 -19.69 -8.19
N SER A 181 0.92 -18.40 -8.45
CA SER A 181 0.26 -17.48 -7.52
C SER A 181 -0.36 -16.29 -8.25
N SER A 182 -1.22 -15.55 -7.57
CA SER A 182 -1.85 -14.33 -8.08
C SER A 182 -2.35 -13.46 -6.93
N TRP A 183 -2.60 -12.19 -7.23
CA TRP A 183 -3.32 -11.31 -6.30
C TRP A 183 -4.18 -10.30 -7.06
N ALA A 184 -5.21 -9.80 -6.37
CA ALA A 184 -6.08 -8.74 -6.85
C ALA A 184 -6.12 -7.62 -5.80
N GLY A 185 -6.13 -6.37 -6.27
CA GLY A 185 -6.28 -5.19 -5.42
C GLY A 185 -7.29 -4.21 -5.99
N VAL A 186 -7.92 -3.42 -5.13
CA VAL A 186 -8.87 -2.37 -5.52
C VAL A 186 -8.23 -1.01 -5.33
N ARG A 187 -8.12 -0.24 -6.42
CA ARG A 187 -7.55 1.10 -6.42
C ARG A 187 -8.53 2.11 -5.84
N PRO A 188 -8.12 2.95 -4.88
CA PRO A 188 -8.98 4.00 -4.34
C PRO A 188 -8.97 5.22 -5.27
N LEU A 189 -9.60 5.16 -6.45
CA LEU A 189 -9.63 6.32 -7.34
C LEU A 189 -10.71 7.32 -6.90
N VAL A 190 -10.35 8.60 -6.82
CA VAL A 190 -11.30 9.67 -6.53
C VAL A 190 -12.05 10.00 -7.81
N ALA A 191 -13.38 9.97 -7.76
CA ALA A 191 -14.22 10.42 -8.86
C ALA A 191 -14.01 11.93 -9.05
N GLU A 192 -13.64 12.34 -10.26
CA GLU A 192 -13.67 13.77 -10.59
C GLU A 192 -15.12 14.26 -10.51
N GLU A 193 -15.36 15.33 -9.74
CA GLU A 193 -16.57 16.11 -9.93
C GLU A 193 -16.49 16.67 -11.35
N PRO A 194 -17.55 16.56 -12.18
CA PRO A 194 -17.54 17.21 -13.47
C PRO A 194 -17.26 18.70 -13.24
N ALA A 195 -16.20 19.21 -13.86
CA ALA A 195 -15.88 20.63 -13.80
C ALA A 195 -17.16 21.43 -14.16
N PRO A 196 -17.45 22.55 -13.48
CA PRO A 196 -18.41 23.50 -13.99
C PRO A 196 -18.03 23.81 -15.44
N VAL A 197 -18.98 23.70 -16.36
CA VAL A 197 -18.75 24.09 -17.76
C VAL A 197 -18.67 25.61 -17.77
N ASP A 198 -17.51 26.16 -17.49
CA ASP A 198 -17.21 27.56 -17.75
C ASP A 198 -16.94 27.69 -19.25
N GLU A 199 -17.91 28.23 -20.01
CA GLU A 199 -17.81 28.46 -21.46
C GLU A 199 -16.71 29.48 -21.86
N LYS A 200 -15.88 29.97 -20.93
CA LYS A 200 -14.81 30.94 -21.19
C LYS A 200 -13.62 30.76 -20.25
N ALA A 201 -12.77 29.77 -20.52
CA ALA A 201 -11.39 29.78 -20.04
C ALA A 201 -10.47 29.40 -21.20
N GLU A 202 -9.66 30.37 -21.63
CA GLU A 202 -8.61 30.20 -22.63
C GLU A 202 -7.53 29.23 -22.10
N GLU A 203 -6.91 28.52 -23.04
CA GLU A 203 -5.87 27.52 -22.84
C GLU A 203 -4.66 28.08 -22.05
N GLU A 204 -4.55 27.74 -20.78
CA GLU A 204 -3.24 27.63 -20.12
C GLU A 204 -2.90 26.14 -19.96
N LYS A 205 -1.86 25.69 -20.68
CA LYS A 205 -1.33 24.34 -20.57
C LYS A 205 -0.47 24.21 -19.31
N PRO A 206 -0.77 23.29 -18.37
CA PRO A 206 0.24 22.85 -17.41
C PRO A 206 1.09 21.74 -18.03
N ASP A 207 2.41 21.94 -18.01
CA ASP A 207 3.41 20.89 -18.22
C ASP A 207 3.25 19.83 -17.12
N VAL A 208 2.54 18.74 -17.43
CA VAL A 208 2.55 17.52 -16.63
C VAL A 208 2.86 16.35 -17.55
N VAL A 209 4.13 15.91 -17.52
CA VAL A 209 4.51 14.58 -18.01
C VAL A 209 3.91 13.56 -17.04
N SER A 210 2.64 13.23 -17.26
CA SER A 210 2.01 12.02 -16.74
C SER A 210 1.71 11.12 -17.92
N GLY A 211 2.22 9.90 -17.89
CA GLY A 211 2.12 8.92 -18.98
C GLY A 211 0.71 8.31 -19.16
N ALA A 212 -0.34 9.12 -19.09
CA ALA A 212 -1.69 8.73 -19.48
C ALA A 212 -2.05 9.49 -20.76
N SER A 213 -2.28 8.74 -21.84
CA SER A 213 -2.68 9.29 -23.13
C SER A 213 -4.03 10.01 -23.03
N ASP A 214 -4.01 11.31 -23.24
CA ASP A 214 -5.19 12.14 -23.42
C ASP A 214 -5.84 11.81 -24.78
N SER A 215 -7.12 11.44 -24.77
CA SER A 215 -7.92 11.30 -25.99
C SER A 215 -9.36 11.70 -25.68
N GLY A 216 -9.89 12.57 -26.54
CA GLY A 216 -11.01 13.45 -26.25
C GLY A 216 -12.37 12.77 -26.05
N SER A 217 -13.23 13.53 -25.36
CA SER A 217 -14.71 13.50 -25.37
C SER A 217 -15.38 12.14 -25.65
N HIS A 218 -15.11 11.14 -24.83
CA HIS A 218 -16.00 10.00 -24.59
C HIS A 218 -15.83 9.55 -23.13
N LYS A 219 -16.85 8.91 -22.54
CA LYS A 219 -16.89 8.41 -21.16
C LYS A 219 -15.51 7.89 -20.70
N LEU A 220 -14.93 8.49 -19.66
CA LEU A 220 -13.60 8.14 -19.14
C LEU A 220 -13.55 6.64 -18.80
N THR A 221 -12.65 5.91 -19.46
CA THR A 221 -12.33 4.52 -19.12
C THR A 221 -11.74 4.44 -17.71
N ALA A 222 -11.80 3.27 -17.06
CA ALA A 222 -11.23 3.06 -15.73
C ALA A 222 -9.76 3.55 -15.63
N SER A 223 -8.99 3.37 -16.71
CA SER A 223 -7.60 3.79 -16.84
C SER A 223 -7.37 5.30 -16.97
N GLN A 224 -8.41 6.10 -17.20
CA GLN A 224 -8.35 7.55 -17.40
C GLN A 224 -8.79 8.36 -16.17
N VAL A 225 -9.24 7.71 -15.09
CA VAL A 225 -9.61 8.41 -13.85
C VAL A 225 -8.34 8.91 -13.14
N SER A 226 -8.37 10.17 -12.69
CA SER A 226 -7.26 10.80 -11.98
C SER A 226 -6.81 9.99 -10.77
N ARG A 227 -5.49 9.82 -10.65
CA ARG A 227 -4.82 9.17 -9.52
C ARG A 227 -4.38 10.18 -8.45
N GLY A 228 -5.02 11.35 -8.40
CA GLY A 228 -4.76 12.37 -7.39
C GLY A 228 -5.23 11.95 -6.00
N SER A 229 -4.80 12.70 -4.98
CA SER A 229 -5.26 12.59 -3.60
C SER A 229 -6.18 13.75 -3.24
N SER A 230 -7.14 13.53 -2.34
CA SER A 230 -8.02 14.55 -1.80
C SER A 230 -7.95 14.55 -0.27
N LEU A 231 -7.76 15.74 0.32
CA LEU A 231 -7.84 15.96 1.76
C LEU A 231 -8.98 16.94 2.03
N LYS A 232 -10.05 16.46 2.65
CA LYS A 232 -11.26 17.25 2.94
C LYS A 232 -11.61 17.15 4.42
N ARG A 233 -12.14 18.24 4.98
CA ARG A 233 -12.75 18.28 6.32
C ARG A 233 -14.24 18.55 6.14
N ALA A 234 -15.08 17.69 6.68
CA ALA A 234 -16.53 17.86 6.68
C ALA A 234 -16.97 18.88 7.74
N ASP A 235 -18.22 19.34 7.67
CA ASP A 235 -18.79 20.34 8.58
C ASP A 235 -18.80 19.87 10.04
N ASP A 236 -18.93 18.57 10.27
CA ASP A 236 -18.85 17.94 11.59
C ASP A 236 -17.41 17.77 12.08
N GLY A 237 -16.41 18.11 11.27
CA GLY A 237 -15.00 18.02 11.59
C GLY A 237 -14.32 16.70 11.26
N LEU A 238 -15.02 15.69 10.72
CA LEU A 238 -14.38 14.49 10.21
C LEU A 238 -13.44 14.85 9.05
N ILE A 239 -12.17 14.45 9.17
CA ILE A 239 -11.18 14.64 8.10
C ILE A 239 -11.13 13.36 7.26
N THR A 240 -11.11 13.48 5.94
CA THR A 240 -10.95 12.36 5.02
C THR A 240 -9.78 12.60 4.08
N LEU A 241 -8.84 11.66 4.07
CA LEU A 241 -7.76 11.56 3.10
C LEU A 241 -8.06 10.38 2.16
N ALA A 242 -8.41 10.68 0.91
CA ALA A 242 -8.79 9.70 -0.10
C ALA A 242 -7.89 9.81 -1.33
N GLY A 243 -7.84 8.74 -2.14
CA GLY A 243 -7.04 8.75 -3.37
C GLY A 243 -5.56 8.49 -3.17
N GLY A 244 -4.79 9.02 -4.11
CA GLY A 244 -3.34 8.97 -4.09
C GLY A 244 -2.73 7.65 -4.54
N LYS A 245 -1.42 7.55 -4.33
CA LYS A 245 -0.59 6.38 -4.64
C LYS A 245 0.34 6.09 -3.49
N LEU A 246 0.83 4.85 -3.43
CA LEU A 246 1.85 4.44 -2.47
C LEU A 246 3.07 5.37 -2.53
N THR A 247 3.51 5.78 -3.72
CA THR A 247 4.67 6.68 -3.91
C THR A 247 4.49 8.07 -3.29
N ASP A 248 3.26 8.52 -3.09
CA ASP A 248 2.93 9.85 -2.57
C ASP A 248 2.59 9.84 -1.07
N TYR A 249 2.63 8.67 -0.42
CA TYR A 249 2.10 8.46 0.94
C TYR A 249 2.63 9.48 1.97
N ARG A 250 3.94 9.73 1.97
CA ARG A 250 4.58 10.66 2.91
C ARG A 250 4.12 12.09 2.69
N LYS A 251 4.03 12.54 1.43
CA LYS A 251 3.56 13.90 1.09
C LYS A 251 2.08 14.07 1.43
N MET A 252 1.27 13.04 1.22
CA MET A 252 -0.14 13.04 1.64
C MET A 252 -0.26 13.15 3.16
N ALA A 253 0.54 12.39 3.90
CA ALA A 253 0.60 12.47 5.36
C ALA A 253 1.06 13.85 5.85
N ASP A 254 2.06 14.47 5.21
CA ASP A 254 2.49 15.84 5.53
C ASP A 254 1.34 16.85 5.40
N GLY A 255 0.54 16.74 4.32
CA GLY A 255 -0.64 17.58 4.11
C GLY A 255 -1.68 17.39 5.22
N ALA A 256 -1.99 16.14 5.56
CA ALA A 256 -2.91 15.81 6.65
C ALA A 256 -2.41 16.32 8.01
N MET A 257 -1.13 16.13 8.32
CA MET A 257 -0.53 16.57 9.58
C MET A 257 -0.52 18.10 9.73
N LYS A 258 -0.29 18.86 8.64
CA LYS A 258 -0.41 20.32 8.68
C LYS A 258 -1.80 20.77 9.08
N MET A 259 -2.85 20.19 8.48
CA MET A 259 -4.25 20.47 8.83
C MET A 259 -4.54 20.07 10.29
N ILE A 260 -4.09 18.89 10.73
CA ILE A 260 -4.29 18.41 12.09
C ILE A 260 -3.62 19.34 13.10
N ILE A 261 -2.38 19.76 12.87
CA ILE A 261 -1.63 20.67 13.76
C ILE A 261 -2.34 22.03 13.85
N GLU A 262 -2.81 22.57 12.73
CA GLU A 262 -3.56 23.83 12.71
C GLU A 262 -4.83 23.74 13.57
N ILE A 263 -5.59 22.65 13.46
CA ILE A 263 -6.79 22.40 14.27
C ILE A 263 -6.44 22.24 15.75
N MET A 264 -5.39 21.47 16.07
CA MET A 264 -4.96 21.25 17.45
C MET A 264 -4.51 22.55 18.12
N ASN A 265 -3.83 23.42 17.39
CA ASN A 265 -3.36 24.70 17.92
C ASN A 265 -4.51 25.70 18.07
N SER A 266 -5.36 25.84 17.05
CA SER A 266 -6.46 26.83 17.05
C SER A 266 -7.67 26.44 17.90
N GLN A 267 -8.06 25.17 17.93
CA GLN A 267 -9.30 24.72 18.58
C GLN A 267 -9.08 24.05 19.94
N TYR A 268 -7.87 23.55 20.21
CA TYR A 268 -7.57 22.78 21.41
C TYR A 268 -6.43 23.34 22.26
N ALA A 269 -6.00 24.58 21.97
CA ALA A 269 -4.95 25.31 22.68
C ALA A 269 -3.69 24.47 22.92
N ARG A 270 -3.26 23.73 21.88
CA ARG A 270 -1.99 23.00 21.87
C ARG A 270 -0.93 23.81 21.13
N ASP A 271 0.32 23.44 21.33
CA ASP A 271 1.46 24.02 20.61
C ASP A 271 2.25 22.89 19.96
N TYR A 272 1.71 22.36 18.87
CA TYR A 272 2.41 21.41 18.01
C TYR A 272 3.07 22.12 16.85
N LYS A 273 4.24 21.62 16.46
CA LYS A 273 4.99 22.11 15.30
C LYS A 273 5.16 20.99 14.27
N PRO A 274 5.12 21.31 12.97
CA PRO A 274 5.47 20.33 11.95
C PRO A 274 6.88 19.81 12.17
N VAL A 275 7.08 18.53 11.88
CA VAL A 275 8.39 17.89 11.78
C VAL A 275 8.69 17.64 10.30
N ASP A 276 9.98 17.59 9.95
CA ASP A 276 10.38 17.18 8.61
C ASP A 276 10.32 15.65 8.51
N SER A 277 9.19 15.14 8.00
CA SER A 277 8.98 13.69 7.85
C SER A 277 9.96 13.03 6.90
N ALA A 278 10.62 13.79 6.01
CA ALA A 278 11.61 13.22 5.08
C ALA A 278 12.87 12.74 5.80
N ASN A 279 13.16 13.24 7.00
CA ASN A 279 14.32 12.85 7.81
C ASN A 279 13.98 11.78 8.86
N ILE A 280 12.71 11.36 8.95
CA ILE A 280 12.31 10.29 9.85
C ILE A 280 12.49 8.96 9.12
N LYS A 281 13.51 8.21 9.52
CA LYS A 281 13.72 6.84 9.06
C LYS A 281 12.62 5.94 9.64
N VAL A 282 12.07 5.08 8.81
CA VAL A 282 11.14 4.03 9.26
C VAL A 282 11.89 2.95 10.03
N SER A 283 11.16 2.10 10.77
CA SER A 283 11.78 0.99 11.50
C SER A 283 12.55 0.08 10.54
N GLY A 284 13.69 -0.47 10.96
CA GLY A 284 14.59 -1.23 10.10
C GLY A 284 15.40 -0.39 9.10
N GLY A 285 15.13 0.90 8.96
CA GLY A 285 15.84 1.82 8.05
C GLY A 285 17.01 2.58 8.70
N ASP A 286 17.38 2.25 9.94
CA ASP A 286 18.36 2.99 10.74
C ASP A 286 19.81 2.64 10.38
N PHE A 287 20.15 2.78 9.09
CA PHE A 287 21.50 2.60 8.54
C PHE A 287 21.80 3.66 7.47
N ASP A 288 23.02 3.70 6.94
CA ASP A 288 23.38 4.65 5.88
C ASP A 288 22.75 4.24 4.53
N SER A 289 21.76 4.99 4.07
CA SER A 289 21.04 4.70 2.82
C SER A 289 21.91 4.87 1.57
N ASP A 290 22.97 5.68 1.64
CA ASP A 290 23.90 5.87 0.51
C ASP A 290 24.81 4.65 0.33
N HIS A 291 24.94 3.82 1.36
CA HIS A 291 25.73 2.58 1.38
C HIS A 291 24.87 1.35 1.74
N ALA A 292 23.59 1.37 1.35
CA ALA A 292 22.61 0.36 1.75
C ALA A 292 23.06 -1.08 1.46
N GLU A 293 23.65 -1.37 0.29
CA GLU A 293 24.12 -2.72 -0.05
C GLU A 293 25.18 -3.23 0.93
N GLU A 294 26.16 -2.39 1.28
CA GLU A 294 27.22 -2.74 2.24
C GLU A 294 26.65 -2.96 3.65
N GLU A 295 25.73 -2.11 4.08
CA GLU A 295 25.05 -2.23 5.38
C GLU A 295 24.27 -3.54 5.48
N LEU A 296 23.49 -3.90 4.45
CA LEU A 296 22.73 -5.14 4.39
C LEU A 296 23.65 -6.38 4.38
N GLU A 297 24.76 -6.34 3.64
CA GLU A 297 25.78 -7.39 3.70
C GLU A 297 26.37 -7.56 5.10
N ASN A 298 26.58 -6.47 5.83
CA ASN A 298 27.09 -6.51 7.19
C ASN A 298 26.10 -7.17 8.15
N TYR A 299 24.80 -6.90 8.02
CA TYR A 299 23.77 -7.62 8.78
C TYR A 299 23.73 -9.11 8.42
N ALA A 300 23.85 -9.46 7.14
CA ALA A 300 23.92 -10.87 6.72
C ALA A 300 25.15 -11.59 7.31
N LYS A 301 26.32 -10.93 7.34
CA LYS A 301 27.53 -11.48 7.98
C LYS A 301 27.33 -11.72 9.48
N LYS A 302 26.67 -10.80 10.20
CA LYS A 302 26.30 -10.98 11.62
C LYS A 302 25.37 -12.19 11.80
N ALA A 303 24.37 -12.34 10.94
CA ALA A 303 23.44 -13.48 10.97
C ALA A 303 24.13 -14.83 10.72
N ILE A 304 25.07 -14.90 9.77
CA ILE A 304 25.88 -16.10 9.51
C ILE A 304 26.72 -16.46 10.74
N ALA A 305 27.33 -15.46 11.39
CA ALA A 305 28.08 -15.67 12.63
C ALA A 305 27.19 -16.17 13.80
N ALA A 306 25.89 -15.89 13.74
CA ALA A 306 24.89 -16.41 14.68
C ALA A 306 24.36 -17.82 14.33
N GLY A 307 24.88 -18.45 13.26
CA GLY A 307 24.52 -19.82 12.87
C GLY A 307 23.39 -19.92 11.85
N ILE A 308 22.99 -18.80 11.25
CA ILE A 308 21.99 -18.77 10.16
C ILE A 308 22.69 -19.11 8.84
N ASP A 309 22.04 -19.88 7.97
CA ASP A 309 22.60 -20.21 6.65
C ASP A 309 22.71 -18.95 5.75
N PRO A 310 23.64 -18.92 4.78
CA PRO A 310 23.86 -17.72 3.97
C PRO A 310 22.63 -17.20 3.23
N VAL A 311 21.77 -18.09 2.73
CA VAL A 311 20.55 -17.71 1.99
C VAL A 311 19.52 -17.10 2.94
N GLY A 312 19.33 -17.70 4.11
CA GLY A 312 18.48 -17.14 5.16
C GLY A 312 18.98 -15.78 5.63
N ALA A 313 20.28 -15.65 5.88
CA ALA A 313 20.90 -14.41 6.36
C ALA A 313 20.73 -13.23 5.38
N GLU A 314 20.94 -13.46 4.09
CA GLU A 314 20.74 -12.45 3.05
C GLU A 314 19.27 -12.03 2.94
N LYS A 315 18.34 -12.99 2.95
CA LYS A 315 16.90 -12.70 2.90
C LYS A 315 16.45 -11.89 4.11
N MET A 316 16.87 -12.29 5.31
CA MET A 316 16.52 -11.59 6.54
C MET A 316 17.06 -10.16 6.53
N ALA A 317 18.32 -9.96 6.11
CA ALA A 317 18.87 -8.61 5.99
C ALA A 317 18.04 -7.73 5.04
N ASN A 318 17.69 -8.25 3.86
CA ASN A 318 16.86 -7.52 2.89
C ASN A 318 15.42 -7.22 3.39
N ILE A 319 14.86 -8.05 4.27
CA ILE A 319 13.50 -7.86 4.80
C ILE A 319 13.46 -6.94 6.02
N PHE A 320 14.42 -7.09 6.94
CA PHE A 320 14.37 -6.48 8.27
C PHE A 320 15.35 -5.31 8.46
N GLY A 321 16.36 -5.17 7.59
CA GLY A 321 17.34 -4.09 7.68
C GLY A 321 18.00 -4.00 9.07
N SER A 322 18.03 -2.82 9.68
CA SER A 322 18.62 -2.61 11.00
C SER A 322 17.91 -3.35 12.14
N ASN A 323 16.67 -3.83 11.94
CA ASN A 323 15.98 -4.66 12.95
C ASN A 323 16.65 -6.03 13.13
N MET A 324 17.57 -6.41 12.24
CA MET A 324 18.40 -7.60 12.38
C MET A 324 19.16 -7.64 13.71
N ASP A 325 19.60 -6.50 14.24
CA ASP A 325 20.32 -6.49 15.52
C ASP A 325 19.44 -6.97 16.69
N GLU A 326 18.15 -6.64 16.67
CA GLU A 326 17.18 -7.13 17.65
C GLU A 326 16.87 -8.61 17.45
N ILE A 327 16.60 -9.03 16.20
CA ILE A 327 16.32 -10.43 15.86
C ILE A 327 17.48 -11.34 16.32
N LEU A 328 18.72 -10.92 16.04
CA LEU A 328 19.92 -11.69 16.36
C LEU A 328 20.26 -11.68 17.86
N ALA A 329 19.74 -10.73 18.65
CA ALA A 329 19.96 -10.72 20.09
C ALA A 329 19.37 -11.97 20.78
N SER A 330 18.26 -12.50 20.24
CA SER A 330 17.61 -13.73 20.73
C SER A 330 18.16 -15.03 20.12
N ALA A 331 18.97 -14.94 19.05
CA ALA A 331 19.34 -16.10 18.22
C ALA A 331 20.04 -17.23 18.99
N LYS A 332 20.80 -16.92 20.05
CA LYS A 332 21.53 -17.92 20.84
C LYS A 332 20.62 -18.76 21.74
N ASP A 333 19.46 -18.22 22.10
CA ASP A 333 18.53 -18.84 23.05
C ASP A 333 17.37 -19.56 22.34
N VAL A 334 17.28 -19.39 21.02
CA VAL A 334 16.22 -19.98 20.18
C VAL A 334 16.75 -21.21 19.43
N LYS A 335 16.00 -22.30 19.51
CA LYS A 335 16.21 -23.47 18.65
C LYS A 335 15.23 -23.42 17.48
N PRO A 336 15.61 -23.91 16.28
CA PRO A 336 14.68 -24.00 15.17
C PRO A 336 13.43 -24.80 15.55
N VAL A 337 12.26 -24.25 15.23
CA VAL A 337 11.00 -24.98 15.34
C VAL A 337 11.03 -26.16 14.35
N GLN A 338 10.42 -27.29 14.72
CA GLN A 338 10.41 -28.48 13.88
C GLN A 338 9.88 -28.17 12.47
N GLY A 339 10.69 -28.44 11.45
CA GLY A 339 10.33 -28.19 10.04
C GLY A 339 10.74 -26.82 9.51
N LEU A 340 11.22 -25.91 10.36
CA LEU A 340 11.68 -24.58 9.98
C LEU A 340 13.21 -24.46 10.14
N SER A 341 13.82 -23.56 9.38
CA SER A 341 15.21 -23.17 9.60
C SER A 341 15.32 -22.25 10.82
N LEU A 342 16.55 -21.98 11.28
CA LEU A 342 16.77 -20.97 12.31
C LEU A 342 16.33 -19.58 11.82
N ALA A 343 16.62 -19.23 10.56
CA ALA A 343 16.22 -17.97 9.94
C ALA A 343 14.70 -17.77 10.01
N GLU A 344 13.96 -18.79 9.59
CA GLU A 344 12.51 -18.76 9.53
C GLU A 344 11.89 -18.72 10.93
N THR A 345 12.46 -19.47 11.87
CA THR A 345 12.00 -19.46 13.27
C THR A 345 12.17 -18.08 13.90
N LEU A 346 13.33 -17.45 13.72
CA LEU A 346 13.60 -16.12 14.25
C LEU A 346 12.76 -15.04 13.58
N SER A 347 12.56 -15.12 12.26
CA SER A 347 11.69 -14.21 11.51
C SER A 347 10.25 -14.31 12.00
N LEU A 348 9.72 -15.53 12.20
CA LEU A 348 8.38 -15.75 12.73
C LEU A 348 8.22 -15.20 14.15
N HIS A 349 9.16 -15.49 15.05
CA HIS A 349 9.12 -14.95 16.41
C HIS A 349 9.11 -13.43 16.40
N TYR A 350 10.00 -12.81 15.61
CA TYR A 350 10.05 -11.36 15.49
C TYR A 350 8.74 -10.79 14.93
N SER A 351 8.18 -11.37 13.87
CA SER A 351 6.90 -10.89 13.32
C SER A 351 5.74 -11.03 14.31
N MET A 352 5.70 -12.08 15.12
CA MET A 352 4.70 -12.25 16.17
C MET A 352 4.87 -11.23 17.32
N GLU A 353 6.10 -10.99 17.75
CA GLU A 353 6.40 -10.15 18.92
C GLU A 353 6.42 -8.64 18.59
N ASN A 354 6.93 -8.28 17.40
CA ASN A 354 7.24 -6.90 17.04
C ASN A 354 6.47 -6.37 15.83
N GLU A 355 5.77 -7.24 15.09
CA GLU A 355 5.05 -6.85 13.86
C GLU A 355 3.55 -7.16 13.91
N MET A 356 3.06 -7.59 15.08
CA MET A 356 1.65 -7.89 15.31
C MET A 356 1.10 -8.95 14.35
N ALA A 357 1.93 -9.90 13.91
CA ALA A 357 1.45 -11.05 13.16
C ALA A 357 0.61 -11.95 14.09
N MET A 358 -0.70 -12.01 13.83
CA MET A 358 -1.67 -12.75 14.67
C MET A 358 -2.17 -14.02 14.01
N THR A 359 -2.02 -14.12 12.69
CA THR A 359 -2.47 -15.26 11.87
C THR A 359 -1.35 -15.70 10.93
N PRO A 360 -1.38 -16.95 10.43
CA PRO A 360 -0.40 -17.39 9.43
C PRO A 360 -0.40 -16.53 8.16
N GLU A 361 -1.55 -15.98 7.76
CA GLU A 361 -1.68 -15.08 6.60
C GLU A 361 -1.00 -13.72 6.81
N ASP A 362 -0.80 -13.28 8.07
CA ASP A 362 -0.06 -12.04 8.34
C ASP A 362 1.45 -12.23 8.14
N TYR A 363 1.94 -13.48 8.22
CA TYR A 363 3.36 -13.82 8.16
C TYR A 363 3.84 -14.34 6.80
N LEU A 364 3.08 -15.26 6.19
CA LEU A 364 3.38 -15.89 4.90
C LEU A 364 3.19 -14.92 3.74
#